data_AF-A0A5R9KVM3-F1
#
_entry.id   AF-A0A5R9KVM3-F1
#
_cell.length_a   1.000
_cell.length_b   1.000
_cell.length_c   1.000
_cell.angle_alpha   90.00
_cell.angle_beta   90.00
_cell.angle_gamma   90.00
#
_symmetry.space_group_name_H-M   'P 1'
#
loop_
_entity.id
_entity.type
_entity.pdbx_description
1 polymer ?
#
loop_
_entity_poly.entity_id
_entity_poly.type
_entity_poly.pdbx_seq_one_letter_code
_entity_poly.pdbx_strand_id
1 'polypeptide(L)'
;MTYPYQQILYQVTQGDEAAFNQLYSHFHVTAFKFCSIILKDETEAENITKEVFAKIWNDRVQLNPEGSFQSYLFLNLKNEIFCQMKKYADPAARGQYLDKINSFQGN
;
A
#
# COMPACT_ATOMS: atom_id res chain seq x y z
N MET A 1 -17.72 8.82 21.40
CA MET A 1 -18.47 8.77 20.12
C MET A 1 -17.67 7.91 19.17
N THR A 2 -18.07 6.65 19.00
CA THR A 2 -17.41 5.71 18.11
C THR A 2 -17.87 6.05 16.70
N TYR A 3 -17.07 6.81 15.95
CA TYR A 3 -17.38 7.07 14.55
C TYR A 3 -17.39 5.72 13.83
N PRO A 4 -18.54 5.28 13.26
CA PRO A 4 -18.59 4.02 12.56
C PRO A 4 -17.68 4.17 11.35
N TYR A 5 -16.63 3.37 11.32
CA TYR A 5 -15.62 3.33 10.26
C TYR A 5 -16.25 3.29 8.84
N GLN A 6 -17.45 2.73 8.74
CA GLN A 6 -18.32 2.71 7.57
C GLN A 6 -18.68 4.11 7.04
N GLN A 7 -18.89 5.10 7.91
CA GLN A 7 -19.25 6.46 7.49
C GLN A 7 -18.05 7.18 6.87
N ILE A 8 -16.83 6.98 7.41
CA ILE A 8 -15.60 7.50 6.82
C ILE A 8 -15.39 6.86 5.44
N LEU A 9 -15.54 5.54 5.34
CA LEU A 9 -15.45 4.85 4.05
C LEU A 9 -16.49 5.34 3.05
N TYR A 10 -17.73 5.57 3.48
CA TYR A 10 -18.77 6.13 2.62
C TYR A 10 -18.40 7.54 2.13
N GLN A 11 -17.89 8.41 3.01
CA GLN A 11 -17.40 9.73 2.60
C GLN A 11 -16.25 9.62 1.58
N VAL A 12 -15.34 8.68 1.77
CA VAL A 12 -14.28 8.38 0.79
C VAL A 12 -14.86 7.98 -0.56
N THR A 13 -15.91 7.14 -0.61
CA THR A 13 -16.53 6.75 -1.89
C THR A 13 -17.19 7.93 -2.60
N GLN A 14 -17.67 8.92 -1.84
CA GLN A 14 -18.20 10.19 -2.38
C GLN A 14 -17.11 11.17 -2.84
N GLY A 15 -15.83 10.85 -2.64
CA GLY A 15 -14.71 11.71 -3.02
C GLY A 15 -14.31 12.73 -1.96
N ASP A 16 -14.66 12.50 -0.68
CA ASP A 16 -14.20 13.33 0.43
C ASP A 16 -12.71 13.04 0.73
N GLU A 17 -11.85 13.98 0.35
CA GLU A 17 -10.40 13.91 0.58
C GLU A 17 -10.05 13.97 2.07
N ALA A 18 -10.83 14.66 2.91
CA ALA A 18 -10.55 14.76 4.33
C ALA A 18 -10.82 13.42 5.03
N ALA A 19 -11.88 12.72 4.63
CA ALA A 19 -12.15 11.35 5.07
C ALA A 19 -11.03 10.39 4.62
N PHE A 20 -10.54 10.54 3.40
CA PHE A 20 -9.43 9.72 2.89
C PHE A 20 -8.12 10.00 3.61
N ASN A 21 -7.81 11.26 3.94
CA ASN A 21 -6.61 11.60 4.70
C ASN A 21 -6.63 11.01 6.12
N GLN A 22 -7.80 10.94 6.76
CA GLN A 22 -7.96 10.27 8.06
C GLN A 22 -7.70 8.77 7.95
N LEU A 23 -8.29 8.14 6.92
CA LEU A 23 -8.09 6.73 6.61
C LEU A 23 -6.60 6.43 6.32
N TYR A 24 -5.98 7.22 5.45
CA TYR A 24 -4.57 7.13 5.09
C TYR A 24 -3.70 7.24 6.32
N SER A 25 -3.86 8.27 7.15
CA SER A 25 -3.03 8.47 8.35
C SER A 25 -3.13 7.30 9.32
N HIS A 26 -4.32 6.69 9.43
CA HIS A 26 -4.54 5.54 10.31
C HIS A 26 -3.87 4.26 9.80
N PHE A 27 -3.98 3.97 8.50
CA PHE A 27 -3.45 2.72 7.94
C PHE A 27 -2.05 2.81 7.40
N HIS A 28 -1.57 3.99 7.02
CA HIS A 28 -0.26 4.21 6.42
C HIS A 28 0.85 3.62 7.29
N VAL A 29 0.84 3.87 8.60
CA VAL A 29 1.88 3.36 9.51
C VAL A 29 1.89 1.84 9.54
N THR A 30 0.73 1.19 9.57
CA THR A 30 0.62 -0.28 9.60
C THR A 30 0.98 -0.89 8.24
N ALA A 31 0.53 -0.27 7.13
CA ALA A 31 0.83 -0.68 5.77
C ALA A 31 2.33 -0.58 5.48
N PHE A 32 2.94 0.54 5.84
CA PHE A 32 4.37 0.77 5.68
C PHE A 32 5.18 -0.25 6.47
N LYS A 33 4.90 -0.42 7.78
CA LYS A 33 5.56 -1.44 8.60
C LYS A 33 5.44 -2.84 8.01
N PHE A 34 4.26 -3.20 7.53
CA PHE A 34 4.03 -4.49 6.88
C PHE A 34 4.89 -4.68 5.63
N CYS A 35 4.94 -3.67 4.76
CA CYS A 35 5.78 -3.69 3.56
C CYS A 35 7.27 -3.74 3.90
N SER A 36 7.73 -2.92 4.84
CA SER A 36 9.15 -2.87 5.26
C SER A 36 9.63 -4.18 5.86
N ILE A 37 8.79 -4.89 6.64
CA ILE A 37 9.13 -6.21 7.18
C ILE A 37 9.34 -7.24 6.06
N ILE A 38 8.54 -7.18 5.00
CA ILE A 38 8.58 -8.17 3.92
C ILE A 38 9.67 -7.85 2.89
N LEU A 39 9.76 -6.59 2.47
CA LEU A 39 10.69 -6.13 1.43
C LEU A 39 12.09 -5.88 1.97
N LYS A 40 12.23 -5.57 3.26
CA LYS A 40 13.49 -5.13 3.90
C LYS A 40 14.14 -3.91 3.22
N ASP A 41 13.34 -3.15 2.48
CA ASP A 41 13.73 -1.92 1.80
C ASP A 41 12.65 -0.88 2.10
N GLU A 42 13.02 0.16 2.84
CA GLU A 42 12.08 1.22 3.24
C GLU A 42 11.64 2.08 2.06
N THR A 43 12.50 2.27 1.06
CA THR A 43 12.20 3.05 -0.15
C THR A 43 11.15 2.33 -0.97
N GLU A 44 11.35 1.02 -1.19
CA GLU A 44 10.39 0.19 -1.91
C GLU A 44 9.08 0.06 -1.14
N ALA A 45 9.15 -0.10 0.20
CA ALA A 45 7.97 -0.16 1.05
C ALA A 45 7.14 1.13 1.00
N GLU A 46 7.78 2.29 1.00
CA GLU A 46 7.11 3.58 0.85
C GLU A 46 6.45 3.70 -0.54
N ASN A 47 7.15 3.28 -1.59
CA ASN A 47 6.64 3.31 -2.95
C ASN A 47 5.39 2.42 -3.10
N ILE A 48 5.45 1.16 -2.66
CA ILE A 48 4.30 0.25 -2.70
C ILE A 48 3.13 0.78 -1.88
N THR A 49 3.41 1.33 -0.69
CA THR A 49 2.37 1.90 0.17
C THR A 49 1.64 3.03 -0.57
N LYS A 50 2.38 3.99 -1.14
CA LYS A 50 1.81 5.11 -1.92
C LYS A 50 1.00 4.62 -3.11
N GLU A 51 1.52 3.66 -3.88
CA GLU A 51 0.87 3.10 -5.06
C GLU A 51 -0.46 2.43 -4.70
N VAL A 52 -0.48 1.64 -3.63
CA VAL A 52 -1.70 0.99 -3.14
C VAL A 52 -2.73 2.02 -2.69
N PHE A 53 -2.34 3.04 -1.92
CA PHE A 53 -3.29 4.09 -1.52
C PHE A 53 -3.82 4.90 -2.70
N ALA A 54 -2.98 5.20 -3.71
CA ALA A 54 -3.42 5.87 -4.93
C ALA A 54 -4.43 5.02 -5.71
N LYS A 55 -4.20 3.71 -5.81
CA LYS A 55 -5.12 2.75 -6.42
C LYS A 55 -6.44 2.68 -5.67
N ILE A 56 -6.39 2.61 -4.33
CA ILE A 56 -7.58 2.65 -3.48
C ILE A 56 -8.39 3.94 -3.70
N TRP A 57 -7.72 5.09 -3.83
CA TRP A 57 -8.37 6.36 -4.12
C TRP A 57 -9.03 6.36 -5.51
N ASN A 58 -8.36 5.81 -6.52
CA ASN A 58 -8.93 5.69 -7.87
C ASN A 58 -10.15 4.75 -7.89
N ASP A 59 -10.04 3.62 -7.21
CA ASP A 59 -11.09 2.60 -7.10
C ASP A 59 -12.09 2.91 -5.96
N ARG A 60 -12.05 4.11 -5.37
CA ARG A 60 -12.84 4.48 -4.19
C ARG A 60 -14.34 4.26 -4.35
N VAL A 61 -14.85 4.40 -5.58
CA VAL A 61 -16.26 4.20 -5.91
C VAL A 61 -16.69 2.73 -5.79
N GLN A 62 -15.75 1.79 -5.95
CA GLN A 62 -15.98 0.35 -5.81
C GLN A 62 -15.70 -0.17 -4.41
N LEU A 63 -15.23 0.68 -3.48
CA LEU A 63 -15.01 0.27 -2.10
C LEU A 63 -16.34 -0.15 -1.48
N ASN A 64 -16.37 -1.35 -0.90
CA ASN A 64 -17.53 -1.82 -0.15
C ASN A 64 -17.48 -1.25 1.29
N PRO A 65 -18.35 -0.31 1.67
CA PRO A 65 -18.37 0.26 3.02
C PRO A 65 -18.84 -0.73 4.09
N GLU A 66 -19.47 -1.84 3.72
CA GLU A 66 -19.89 -2.90 4.66
C GLU A 66 -18.76 -3.92 4.94
N GLY A 67 -17.69 -3.90 4.16
CA GLY A 67 -16.54 -4.78 4.31
C GLY A 67 -15.46 -4.24 5.26
N SER A 68 -14.56 -5.12 5.70
CA SER A 68 -13.34 -4.71 6.41
C SER A 68 -12.34 -4.11 5.42
N PHE A 69 -12.22 -2.78 5.40
CA PHE A 69 -11.19 -2.10 4.62
C PHE A 69 -9.78 -2.57 4.95
N GLN A 70 -9.51 -2.96 6.20
CA GLN A 70 -8.22 -3.54 6.57
C GLN A 70 -7.91 -4.76 5.70
N SER A 71 -8.86 -5.69 5.58
CA SER A 71 -8.69 -6.89 4.75
C SER A 71 -8.47 -6.52 3.28
N TYR A 72 -9.22 -5.53 2.76
CA TYR A 72 -9.04 -5.04 1.39
C TYR A 72 -7.67 -4.41 1.16
N LEU A 73 -7.20 -3.56 2.08
CA LEU A 73 -5.90 -2.93 2.04
C LEU A 73 -4.78 -3.98 2.09
N PHE A 74 -4.82 -4.91 3.04
CA PHE A 74 -3.81 -5.96 3.16
C PHE A 74 -3.77 -6.87 1.94
N LEU A 75 -4.92 -7.16 1.31
CA LEU A 75 -4.97 -7.91 0.06
C LEU A 75 -4.25 -7.16 -1.08
N ASN A 76 -4.51 -5.86 -1.22
CA ASN A 76 -3.85 -5.03 -2.23
C ASN A 76 -2.34 -4.91 -1.98
N LEU A 77 -1.93 -4.63 -0.74
CA LEU A 77 -0.50 -4.59 -0.36
C LEU A 77 0.19 -5.92 -0.67
N LYS A 78 -0.42 -7.05 -0.30
CA LYS A 78 0.16 -8.37 -0.57
C LYS A 78 0.30 -8.63 -2.08
N ASN A 79 -0.70 -8.24 -2.88
CA ASN A 79 -0.65 -8.38 -4.32
C ASN A 79 0.47 -7.55 -4.94
N GLU A 80 0.64 -6.29 -4.53
CA GLU A 80 1.71 -5.43 -5.07
C GLU A 80 3.10 -5.90 -4.63
N ILE A 81 3.27 -6.29 -3.35
CA ILE A 81 4.51 -6.90 -2.87
C ILE A 81 4.85 -8.14 -3.69
N PHE A 82 3.88 -9.02 -3.93
CA PHE A 82 4.10 -10.24 -4.71
C PHE A 82 4.43 -9.94 -6.17
N CYS A 83 3.84 -8.89 -6.74
CA CYS A 83 4.16 -8.40 -8.08
C CYS A 83 5.62 -7.92 -8.15
N GLN A 84 6.08 -7.14 -7.16
CA GLN A 84 7.48 -6.73 -7.06
C GLN A 84 8.42 -7.92 -6.86
N MET A 85 8.09 -8.85 -5.96
CA MET A 85 8.86 -10.08 -5.76
C MET A 85 9.01 -10.91 -7.04
N LYS A 86 7.96 -10.99 -7.86
CA LYS A 86 8.02 -11.63 -9.18
C LYS A 86 8.96 -10.92 -10.14
N LYS A 87 8.99 -9.57 -10.14
CA LYS A 87 9.97 -8.83 -10.94
C LYS A 87 11.40 -9.16 -10.50
N TYR A 88 11.65 -9.37 -9.21
CA TYR A 88 12.98 -9.81 -8.74
C TYR A 88 13.32 -11.28 -9.08
N ALA A 89 12.30 -12.13 -9.27
CA ALA A 89 12.47 -13.52 -9.66
C ALA A 89 12.68 -13.72 -11.17
N ASP A 90 12.30 -12.74 -12.00
CA ASP A 90 12.59 -12.75 -13.43
C ASP A 90 14.12 -12.58 -13.67
N PRO A 91 14.79 -13.52 -14.35
CA PRO A 91 16.22 -13.43 -14.65
C PRO A 91 16.64 -12.13 -15.34
N ALA A 92 15.76 -11.50 -16.13
CA ALA A 92 16.06 -10.28 -16.87
C ALA A 92 16.07 -9.03 -15.97
N ALA A 93 15.23 -8.98 -14.94
CA ALA A 93 15.13 -7.85 -14.01
C ALA A 93 16.04 -7.99 -12.78
N ARG A 94 16.54 -9.22 -12.50
CA ARG A 94 17.53 -9.50 -11.45
C ARG A 94 18.79 -8.65 -11.57
N GLY A 95 19.24 -8.32 -12.79
CA GLY A 95 20.43 -7.50 -13.01
C GLY A 95 20.30 -6.09 -12.42
N GLN A 96 19.14 -5.45 -12.62
CA GLN A 96 18.87 -4.11 -12.08
C GLN A 96 18.70 -4.11 -10.55
N TYR A 97 18.22 -5.22 -9.99
CA TYR A 97 18.06 -5.38 -8.55
C TYR A 97 19.38 -5.61 -7.82
N LEU A 98 20.26 -6.44 -8.37
CA LEU A 98 21.61 -6.64 -7.82
C LEU A 98 22.41 -5.33 -7.87
N ASP A 99 22.25 -4.54 -8.93
CA ASP A 99 22.88 -3.23 -9.06
C ASP A 99 22.37 -2.24 -8.00
N LYS A 100 21.03 -2.16 -7.82
CA LYS A 100 20.41 -1.35 -6.77
C LYS A 100 20.87 -1.76 -5.36
N ILE A 101 20.83 -3.05 -5.00
CA ILE A 101 21.28 -3.51 -3.67
C ILE A 101 22.75 -3.16 -3.42
N ASN A 102 23.62 -3.38 -4.40
CA ASN A 102 25.03 -3.05 -4.25
C ASN A 102 25.27 -1.54 -4.12
N SER A 103 24.43 -0.71 -4.77
CA SER A 103 24.49 0.75 -4.61
C SER A 103 24.01 1.25 -3.24
N PHE A 104 23.12 0.51 -2.56
CA PHE A 104 22.66 0.85 -1.21
C PHE A 104 23.59 0.40 -0.08
N GLN A 105 24.51 -0.55 -0.34
CA GLN A 105 25.52 -1.00 0.65
C GLN A 105 26.85 -0.24 0.57
N GLY A 106 26.95 0.81 -0.25
CA GLY A 106 28.16 1.58 -0.47
C GLY A 106 28.02 3.06 -0.09
N ASN A 107 27.89 3.37 1.20
CA ASN A 107 28.37 4.62 1.80
C ASN A 107 28.48 4.50 3.33
#